data_AF-A0A2U1JC56-F1
#
_entry.id   AF-A0A2U1JC56-F1
#
_cell.length_a   1.000
_cell.length_b   1.000
_cell.length_c   1.000
_cell.angle_alpha   90.00
_cell.angle_beta   90.00
_cell.angle_gamma   90.00
#
_symmetry.space_group_name_H-M   'P 1'
#
loop_
_entity.id
_entity.type
_entity.pdbx_description
1 polymer ?
#
loop_
_entity_poly.entity_id
_entity_poly.type
_entity_poly.pdbx_seq_one_letter_code
_entity_poly.pdbx_strand_id
1 'polypeptide(L)'
;MYGSVPKSCAFRKFVYRNTENINEDAPSTFTIMSYNLLSQTNIRRELFPYANSKSLKWKYRKNNLIQEILHHSPDIACLQEVGIEHWHVNYKPEFERNGYNCYIYFSKFKNHGVAIISKKKIFNVIEHLEVPLGHQVQVGDEKQIPANVGQILVLEFKGNIFSKHEKENNDIEVSDIQKTDSKCIDSELSTLPSSNFSYRENEISSTESNSNDKQTKNKRKFSCDEAQQDTKGNLETTNKNDNDNQISSSSGAKIIIANTHLFWKPEGSFERLLQMILLLNECKKAISKHSPHCQLVLCGDFNTTPDDALYSLLTKQKPFELTENDIEQLLPCSYEDEKDFVNIENDIGDGSESPDVLDIKEFEKEQQEADAIYKNDLNRVQNILQMFNNDFGSMTFKSLYGAYSDVDPSHSSNDKWQGEPLYTNYTKWKGTLDYIMTLARTDQENTSFFLEHQDILSLPPQKHLEPGLPNNNFSSDHISLLAEINCIINDNFEKSIL
;
A
#
# COMPACT_ATOMS: atom_id res chain seq x y z
N MET A 1 -17.54 -21.41 -9.51
CA MET A 1 -16.83 -22.42 -8.68
C MET A 1 -15.89 -21.68 -7.76
N TYR A 2 -16.19 -21.60 -6.47
CA TYR A 2 -15.22 -21.09 -5.50
C TYR A 2 -14.17 -22.19 -5.28
N GLY A 3 -12.93 -21.92 -5.64
CA GLY A 3 -11.81 -22.83 -5.38
C GLY A 3 -11.58 -23.03 -3.87
N SER A 4 -10.73 -24.00 -3.51
CA SER A 4 -10.27 -24.15 -2.14
C SER A 4 -9.67 -22.85 -1.61
N VAL A 5 -9.97 -22.48 -0.36
CA VAL A 5 -9.41 -21.31 0.34
C VAL A 5 -7.88 -21.32 0.21
N PRO A 6 -7.23 -20.21 -0.21
CA PRO A 6 -5.77 -20.14 -0.29
C PRO A 6 -5.13 -20.45 1.05
N LYS A 7 -3.98 -21.15 1.02
CA LYS A 7 -3.28 -21.56 2.24
C LYS A 7 -2.90 -20.39 3.14
N SER A 8 -2.54 -19.25 2.56
CA SER A 8 -2.20 -18.02 3.29
C SER A 8 -3.40 -17.38 3.99
N CYS A 9 -4.63 -17.68 3.56
CA CYS A 9 -5.86 -17.12 4.12
C CYS A 9 -6.49 -18.03 5.20
N ALA A 10 -6.21 -19.33 5.17
CA ALA A 10 -6.96 -20.35 5.91
C ALA A 10 -6.96 -20.20 7.45
N PHE A 11 -6.01 -19.47 8.02
CA PHE A 11 -5.85 -19.27 9.47
C PHE A 11 -5.94 -17.79 9.87
N ARG A 12 -6.49 -16.92 9.02
CA ARG A 12 -6.65 -15.49 9.29
C ARG A 12 -8.13 -15.14 9.39
N LYS A 13 -8.47 -14.25 10.32
CA LYS A 13 -9.85 -13.78 10.53
C LYS A 13 -9.87 -12.30 10.83
N PHE A 14 -10.96 -11.62 10.48
CA PHE A 14 -11.18 -10.27 10.99
C PHE A 14 -11.34 -10.31 12.51
N VAL A 15 -10.73 -9.33 13.17
CA VAL A 15 -10.70 -9.17 14.62
C VAL A 15 -11.09 -7.74 14.96
N TYR A 16 -11.96 -7.62 15.95
CA TYR A 16 -12.67 -6.40 16.32
C TYR A 16 -11.92 -5.66 17.44
N ARG A 17 -11.76 -4.35 17.33
CA ARG A 17 -11.19 -3.52 18.41
C ARG A 17 -12.21 -3.01 19.41
N ASN A 18 -13.49 -2.92 19.05
CA ASN A 18 -14.57 -2.47 19.95
C ASN A 18 -15.83 -3.31 19.73
N THR A 19 -16.17 -4.17 20.69
CA THR A 19 -17.40 -4.98 20.67
C THR A 19 -18.62 -4.25 21.26
N GLU A 20 -18.46 -3.03 21.78
CA GLU A 20 -19.49 -2.40 22.62
C GLU A 20 -20.53 -1.54 21.86
N ASN A 21 -20.42 -1.34 20.55
CA ASN A 21 -21.46 -0.69 19.74
C ASN A 21 -21.45 -1.22 18.30
N ILE A 22 -21.79 -2.50 18.10
CA ILE A 22 -22.20 -2.96 16.78
C ILE A 22 -23.59 -2.38 16.56
N ASN A 23 -23.66 -1.18 16.00
CA ASN A 23 -24.92 -0.61 15.57
C ASN A 23 -25.40 -1.44 14.36
N GLU A 24 -26.54 -2.14 14.48
CA GLU A 24 -27.12 -2.93 13.37
C GLU A 24 -27.49 -2.04 12.16
N ASP A 25 -27.57 -0.72 12.37
CA ASP A 25 -27.62 0.34 11.36
C ASP A 25 -26.23 0.72 10.82
N ALA A 26 -25.42 -0.28 10.45
CA ALA A 26 -24.00 -0.10 10.17
C ALA A 26 -23.70 1.07 9.19
N PRO A 27 -22.75 1.96 9.53
CA PRO A 27 -22.24 2.97 8.61
C PRO A 27 -21.67 2.28 7.38
N SER A 28 -21.58 3.01 6.27
CA SER A 28 -21.00 2.46 5.06
C SER A 28 -19.53 2.14 5.25
N THR A 29 -19.15 0.88 5.04
CA THR A 29 -17.78 0.39 5.22
C THR A 29 -17.10 0.17 3.87
N PHE A 30 -15.76 0.19 3.87
CA PHE A 30 -14.95 -0.34 2.78
C PHE A 30 -13.70 -1.00 3.32
N THR A 31 -13.15 -1.92 2.54
CA THR A 31 -11.93 -2.64 2.89
C THR A 31 -10.71 -2.14 2.12
N ILE A 32 -9.57 -2.03 2.81
CA ILE A 32 -8.29 -1.63 2.21
C ILE A 32 -7.17 -2.59 2.57
N MET A 33 -6.41 -3.02 1.56
CA MET A 33 -5.26 -3.91 1.69
C MET A 33 -3.95 -3.16 1.42
N SER A 34 -2.89 -3.45 2.18
CA SER A 34 -1.50 -3.13 1.80
C SER A 34 -0.68 -4.42 1.71
N TYR A 35 0.04 -4.65 0.62
CA TYR A 35 0.81 -5.89 0.45
C TYR A 35 2.03 -5.76 -0.48
N ASN A 36 3.24 -5.93 0.09
CA ASN A 36 4.46 -6.13 -0.68
C ASN A 36 4.48 -7.57 -1.25
N LEU A 37 4.53 -7.71 -2.58
CA LEU A 37 4.38 -8.98 -3.28
C LEU A 37 5.69 -9.75 -3.52
N LEU A 38 6.83 -9.18 -3.12
CA LEU A 38 8.18 -9.70 -3.40
C LEU A 38 8.41 -9.89 -4.90
N SER A 39 9.04 -8.93 -5.55
CA SER A 39 9.29 -9.01 -7.00
C SER A 39 10.15 -10.23 -7.31
N GLN A 40 9.83 -10.93 -8.42
CA GLN A 40 10.64 -12.08 -8.83
C GLN A 40 12.10 -11.71 -9.09
N THR A 41 12.36 -10.47 -9.52
CA THR A 41 13.70 -9.93 -9.76
C THR A 41 14.53 -9.74 -8.48
N ASN A 42 13.88 -9.63 -7.32
CA ASN A 42 14.53 -9.36 -6.04
C ASN A 42 14.85 -10.65 -5.27
N ILE A 43 14.35 -11.79 -5.73
CA ILE A 43 14.60 -13.07 -5.08
C ILE A 43 16.02 -13.55 -5.36
N ARG A 44 16.82 -13.65 -4.29
CA ARG A 44 18.15 -14.27 -4.28
C ARG A 44 18.14 -15.46 -3.33
N ARG A 45 18.81 -16.57 -3.70
CA ARG A 45 18.74 -17.82 -2.92
C ARG A 45 19.36 -17.65 -1.53
N GLU A 46 20.33 -16.77 -1.41
CA GLU A 46 21.09 -16.43 -0.21
C GLU A 46 20.22 -15.71 0.85
N LEU A 47 19.24 -14.92 0.39
CA LEU A 47 18.25 -14.25 1.24
C LEU A 47 17.21 -15.24 1.80
N PHE A 48 16.88 -16.27 1.00
CA PHE A 48 15.86 -17.27 1.34
C PHE A 48 16.40 -18.71 1.35
N PRO A 49 17.44 -19.04 2.14
CA PRO A 49 18.10 -20.34 2.08
C PRO A 49 17.20 -21.47 2.59
N TYR A 50 16.27 -21.15 3.49
CA TYR A 50 15.27 -22.06 4.05
C TYR A 50 14.09 -22.35 3.12
N ALA A 51 13.81 -21.46 2.17
CA ALA A 51 12.63 -21.59 1.31
C ALA A 51 12.78 -22.79 0.37
N ASN A 52 11.68 -23.47 0.08
CA ASN A 52 11.70 -24.54 -0.93
C ASN A 52 11.98 -23.94 -2.32
N SER A 53 12.79 -24.58 -3.17
CA SER A 53 13.06 -24.07 -4.52
C SER A 53 11.80 -23.89 -5.37
N LYS A 54 10.72 -24.63 -5.08
CA LYS A 54 9.40 -24.45 -5.69
C LYS A 54 8.72 -23.17 -5.20
N SER A 55 8.79 -22.84 -3.91
CA SER A 55 8.11 -21.66 -3.35
C SER A 55 8.71 -20.35 -3.82
N LEU A 56 9.98 -20.34 -4.26
CA LEU A 56 10.65 -19.17 -4.83
C LEU A 56 10.35 -18.92 -6.32
N LYS A 57 9.77 -19.89 -7.03
CA LYS A 57 9.52 -19.78 -8.47
C LYS A 57 8.24 -18.98 -8.74
N TRP A 58 8.33 -18.02 -9.66
CA TRP A 58 7.19 -17.22 -10.09
C TRP A 58 5.95 -18.05 -10.45
N LYS A 59 6.13 -19.16 -11.19
CA LYS A 59 5.03 -20.07 -11.57
C LYS A 59 4.23 -20.59 -10.37
N TYR A 60 4.87 -20.74 -9.22
CA TYR A 60 4.21 -21.12 -7.96
C TYR A 60 3.60 -19.91 -7.27
N ARG A 61 4.38 -18.84 -7.09
CA ARG A 61 3.99 -17.65 -6.32
C ARG A 61 2.82 -16.91 -6.94
N LYS A 62 2.83 -16.71 -8.27
CA LYS A 62 1.86 -15.94 -9.03
C LYS A 62 0.42 -16.24 -8.66
N ASN A 63 0.03 -17.51 -8.78
CA ASN A 63 -1.36 -17.90 -8.57
C ASN A 63 -1.75 -17.75 -7.10
N ASN A 64 -0.82 -18.02 -6.17
CA ASN A 64 -1.10 -17.85 -4.74
C ASN A 64 -1.30 -16.38 -4.37
N LEU A 65 -0.44 -15.48 -4.86
CA LEU A 65 -0.54 -14.04 -4.62
C LEU A 65 -1.87 -13.47 -5.17
N ILE A 66 -2.22 -13.81 -6.41
CA ILE A 66 -3.47 -13.36 -7.03
C ILE A 66 -4.68 -13.92 -6.28
N GLN A 67 -4.66 -15.21 -5.92
CA GLN A 67 -5.77 -15.85 -5.21
C GLN A 67 -5.91 -15.33 -3.77
N GLU A 68 -4.83 -15.00 -3.07
CA GLU A 68 -4.90 -14.36 -1.75
C GLU A 68 -5.62 -13.01 -1.81
N ILE A 69 -5.21 -12.15 -2.74
CA ILE A 69 -5.84 -10.83 -2.95
C ILE A 69 -7.32 -11.00 -3.33
N LEU A 70 -7.62 -11.88 -4.31
CA LEU A 70 -9.00 -12.08 -4.78
C LEU A 70 -9.89 -12.81 -3.78
N HIS A 71 -9.33 -13.65 -2.92
CA HIS A 71 -10.08 -14.32 -1.85
C HIS A 71 -10.60 -13.31 -0.83
N HIS A 72 -9.75 -12.37 -0.40
CA HIS A 72 -10.17 -11.27 0.48
C HIS A 72 -11.00 -10.23 -0.27
N SER A 73 -10.86 -10.12 -1.60
CA SER A 73 -11.60 -9.20 -2.47
C SER A 73 -11.67 -7.77 -1.90
N PRO A 74 -10.54 -7.16 -1.51
CA PRO A 74 -10.54 -5.84 -0.89
C PRO A 74 -11.14 -4.79 -1.82
N ASP A 75 -11.74 -3.74 -1.29
CA ASP A 75 -12.32 -2.67 -2.10
C ASP A 75 -11.25 -1.78 -2.70
N ILE A 76 -10.12 -1.64 -1.99
CA ILE A 76 -8.89 -0.99 -2.44
C ILE A 76 -7.70 -1.88 -2.07
N ALA A 77 -6.74 -2.09 -2.95
CA ALA A 77 -5.47 -2.71 -2.58
C ALA A 77 -4.27 -1.92 -3.09
N CYS A 78 -3.37 -1.61 -2.16
CA CYS A 78 -2.10 -0.95 -2.34
C CYS A 78 -0.99 -2.02 -2.35
N LEU A 79 -0.37 -2.22 -3.51
CA LEU A 79 0.58 -3.31 -3.72
C LEU A 79 1.98 -2.74 -3.96
N GLN A 80 3.00 -3.35 -3.39
CA GLN A 80 4.41 -2.99 -3.58
C GLN A 80 5.19 -4.17 -4.20
N GLU A 81 6.35 -3.85 -4.78
CA GLU A 81 7.18 -4.80 -5.54
C GLU A 81 6.43 -5.56 -6.65
N VAL A 82 5.53 -4.86 -7.32
CA VAL A 82 4.79 -5.41 -8.46
C VAL A 82 5.72 -5.47 -9.66
N GLY A 83 6.15 -6.68 -10.04
CA GLY A 83 7.02 -6.89 -11.21
C GLY A 83 6.38 -6.46 -12.52
N ILE A 84 7.06 -5.60 -13.28
CA ILE A 84 6.52 -4.97 -14.50
C ILE A 84 6.21 -6.02 -15.56
N GLU A 85 7.10 -7.02 -15.74
CA GLU A 85 6.91 -8.09 -16.72
C GLU A 85 5.67 -8.95 -16.44
N HIS A 86 5.16 -8.91 -15.20
CA HIS A 86 4.02 -9.70 -14.75
C HIS A 86 2.72 -8.90 -14.66
N TRP A 87 2.81 -7.57 -14.59
CA TRP A 87 1.65 -6.71 -14.46
C TRP A 87 0.66 -6.86 -15.63
N HIS A 88 1.14 -6.62 -16.86
CA HIS A 88 0.28 -6.60 -18.04
C HIS A 88 -0.24 -7.98 -18.45
N VAL A 89 0.49 -9.05 -18.11
CA VAL A 89 0.20 -10.42 -18.57
C VAL A 89 -0.50 -11.27 -17.51
N ASN A 90 -0.41 -10.91 -16.23
CA ASN A 90 -0.97 -11.71 -15.15
C ASN A 90 -1.82 -10.89 -14.16
N TYR A 91 -1.25 -9.88 -13.51
CA TYR A 91 -1.97 -9.16 -12.46
C TYR A 91 -3.16 -8.36 -12.99
N LYS A 92 -2.92 -7.43 -13.90
CA LYS A 92 -3.95 -6.51 -14.41
C LYS A 92 -5.14 -7.25 -15.06
N PRO A 93 -4.94 -8.23 -15.97
CA PRO A 93 -6.08 -8.95 -16.55
C PRO A 93 -6.93 -9.70 -15.53
N GLU A 94 -6.32 -10.32 -14.51
CA GLU A 94 -7.06 -11.03 -13.46
C GLU A 94 -7.84 -10.05 -12.58
N PHE A 95 -7.25 -8.93 -12.18
CA PHE A 95 -7.93 -7.93 -11.37
C PHE A 95 -9.05 -7.21 -12.15
N GLU A 96 -8.83 -6.84 -13.41
CA GLU A 96 -9.86 -6.21 -14.24
C GLU A 96 -11.06 -7.13 -14.46
N ARG A 97 -10.82 -8.43 -14.68
CA ARG A 97 -11.88 -9.46 -14.78
C ARG A 97 -12.69 -9.58 -13.48
N ASN A 98 -12.07 -9.31 -12.34
CA ASN A 98 -12.71 -9.31 -11.02
C ASN A 98 -13.23 -7.92 -10.59
N GLY A 99 -13.40 -7.00 -11.55
CA GLY A 99 -14.10 -5.74 -11.36
C GLY A 99 -13.24 -4.62 -10.76
N TYR A 100 -11.92 -4.68 -10.88
CA TYR A 100 -11.02 -3.63 -10.42
C TYR A 100 -10.66 -2.63 -11.52
N ASN A 101 -10.52 -1.37 -11.14
CA ASN A 101 -9.66 -0.39 -11.80
C ASN A 101 -8.22 -0.69 -11.39
N CYS A 102 -7.24 -0.56 -12.31
CA CYS A 102 -5.87 -0.98 -12.05
C CYS A 102 -4.85 0.03 -12.55
N TYR A 103 -4.07 0.59 -11.63
CA TYR A 103 -3.00 1.54 -11.90
C TYR A 103 -1.68 1.01 -11.34
N ILE A 104 -0.59 1.21 -12.09
CA ILE A 104 0.76 0.86 -11.70
C ILE A 104 1.66 2.05 -12.02
N TYR A 105 2.65 2.29 -11.16
CA TYR A 105 3.74 3.20 -11.43
C TYR A 105 5.08 2.58 -11.03
N PHE A 106 6.08 2.80 -11.87
CA PHE A 106 7.44 2.29 -11.67
C PHE A 106 8.47 3.28 -12.22
N SER A 107 9.65 3.29 -11.61
CA SER A 107 10.78 4.04 -12.14
C SER A 107 11.41 3.32 -13.32
N LYS A 108 11.88 4.07 -14.32
CA LYS A 108 12.65 3.53 -15.45
C LYS A 108 13.93 2.79 -15.05
N PHE A 109 14.38 2.95 -13.81
CA PHE A 109 15.57 2.32 -13.25
C PHE A 109 15.28 1.07 -12.40
N LYS A 110 14.01 0.68 -12.26
CA LYS A 110 13.59 -0.50 -11.48
C LYS A 110 12.73 -1.43 -12.33
N ASN A 111 12.79 -2.73 -12.06
CA ASN A 111 11.98 -3.75 -12.75
C ASN A 111 10.63 -4.04 -12.04
N HIS A 112 10.35 -3.31 -10.96
CA HIS A 112 9.13 -3.41 -10.20
C HIS A 112 8.68 -2.02 -9.75
N GLY A 113 7.42 -1.93 -9.35
CA GLY A 113 6.82 -0.68 -8.90
C GLY A 113 5.78 -0.87 -7.81
N VAL A 114 4.92 0.13 -7.70
CA VAL A 114 3.75 0.14 -6.82
C VAL A 114 2.49 0.09 -7.67
N ALA A 115 1.44 -0.58 -7.21
CA ALA A 115 0.12 -0.58 -7.86
C ALA A 115 -1.00 -0.23 -6.87
N ILE A 116 -2.02 0.46 -7.34
CA ILE A 116 -3.29 0.60 -6.61
C ILE A 116 -4.39 0.02 -7.50
N ILE A 117 -5.17 -0.89 -6.93
CA ILE A 117 -6.40 -1.39 -7.52
C ILE A 117 -7.61 -0.97 -6.68
N SER A 118 -8.74 -0.64 -7.32
CA SER A 118 -9.97 -0.26 -6.62
C SER A 118 -11.21 -0.84 -7.28
N LYS A 119 -12.24 -1.22 -6.52
CA LYS A 119 -13.46 -1.82 -7.06
C LYS A 119 -14.24 -0.80 -7.90
N LYS A 120 -14.44 -1.12 -9.19
CA LYS A 120 -15.24 -0.32 -10.15
C LYS A 120 -16.67 -0.07 -9.69
N LYS A 121 -17.25 -0.99 -8.91
CA LYS A 121 -18.63 -0.87 -8.43
C LYS A 121 -18.77 0.15 -7.28
N ILE A 122 -17.68 0.42 -6.55
CA ILE A 122 -17.67 1.28 -5.35
C ILE A 122 -17.07 2.64 -5.65
N PHE A 123 -16.08 2.72 -6.54
CA PHE A 123 -15.33 3.95 -6.75
C PHE A 123 -15.34 4.41 -8.21
N ASN A 124 -15.53 5.72 -8.40
CA ASN A 124 -15.03 6.46 -9.55
C ASN A 124 -13.57 6.84 -9.27
N VAL A 125 -12.68 6.64 -10.24
CA VAL A 125 -11.30 7.15 -10.17
C VAL A 125 -11.30 8.55 -10.77
N ILE A 126 -11.06 9.55 -9.94
CA ILE A 126 -11.07 10.97 -10.34
C ILE A 126 -9.71 11.37 -10.89
N GLU A 127 -8.64 10.93 -10.22
CA GLU A 127 -7.27 11.29 -10.59
C GLU A 127 -6.29 10.19 -10.19
N HIS A 128 -5.24 10.01 -11.00
CA HIS A 128 -4.09 9.16 -10.72
C HIS A 128 -2.83 10.02 -10.86
N LEU A 129 -2.05 10.12 -9.79
CA LEU A 129 -0.79 10.86 -9.75
C LEU A 129 0.37 9.88 -9.57
N GLU A 130 1.37 10.02 -10.43
CA GLU A 130 2.64 9.32 -10.32
C GLU A 130 3.63 10.22 -9.57
N VAL A 131 4.26 9.71 -8.51
CA VAL A 131 5.12 10.51 -7.63
C VAL A 131 6.53 9.94 -7.63
N PRO A 132 7.47 10.51 -8.41
CA PRO A 132 8.89 10.18 -8.31
C PRO A 132 9.42 10.60 -6.94
N LEU A 133 9.99 9.67 -6.17
CA LEU A 133 10.54 9.96 -4.84
C LEU A 133 12.07 10.08 -4.82
N GLY A 134 12.71 9.80 -5.95
CA GLY A 134 14.15 10.01 -6.13
C GLY A 134 14.54 10.02 -7.59
N HIS A 135 15.73 10.54 -7.86
CA HIS A 135 16.29 10.67 -9.21
C HIS A 135 17.73 10.15 -9.20
N GLN A 136 18.01 9.11 -9.99
CA GLN A 136 19.39 8.81 -10.38
C GLN A 136 19.73 9.68 -11.60
N VAL A 137 20.50 10.74 -11.40
CA VAL A 137 21.16 11.47 -12.51
C VAL A 137 22.67 11.26 -12.35
N GLN A 138 23.36 10.97 -13.46
CA GLN A 138 24.81 10.76 -13.47
C GLN A 138 25.60 12.09 -13.53
N VAL A 139 26.67 12.10 -12.72
CA VAL A 139 27.88 12.95 -12.66
C VAL A 139 27.76 14.33 -12.00
N GLY A 140 28.34 14.45 -10.79
CA GLY A 140 28.67 15.72 -10.12
C GLY A 140 28.13 15.84 -8.69
N ASP A 141 28.75 15.12 -7.74
CA ASP A 141 28.84 15.39 -6.29
C ASP A 141 27.60 15.58 -5.38
N GLU A 142 26.35 15.44 -5.86
CA GLU A 142 25.19 15.38 -4.95
C GLU A 142 24.76 13.94 -4.62
N LYS A 143 24.70 13.60 -3.31
CA LYS A 143 24.25 12.29 -2.78
C LYS A 143 22.94 11.87 -3.46
N GLN A 144 22.94 10.73 -4.14
CA GLN A 144 21.82 10.24 -4.97
C GLN A 144 20.67 9.72 -4.12
N ILE A 145 19.46 10.29 -4.27
CA ILE A 145 18.25 9.67 -3.71
C ILE A 145 17.83 8.50 -4.62
N PRO A 146 17.72 7.27 -4.08
CA PRO A 146 17.32 6.09 -4.84
C PRO A 146 15.99 6.30 -5.56
N ALA A 147 15.86 5.74 -6.77
CA ALA A 147 14.71 5.95 -7.66
C ALA A 147 13.44 5.19 -7.22
N ASN A 148 13.10 5.27 -5.93
CA ASN A 148 11.84 4.84 -5.35
C ASN A 148 10.70 5.70 -5.88
N VAL A 149 9.48 5.19 -5.75
CA VAL A 149 8.28 5.77 -6.34
C VAL A 149 7.11 5.64 -5.39
N GLY A 150 6.20 6.60 -5.46
CA GLY A 150 4.88 6.55 -4.88
C GLY A 150 3.82 6.84 -5.94
N GLN A 151 2.57 6.62 -5.59
CA GLN A 151 1.43 6.97 -6.43
C GLN A 151 0.25 7.39 -5.54
N ILE A 152 -0.63 8.21 -6.08
CA ILE A 152 -1.83 8.68 -5.39
C ILE A 152 -3.04 8.46 -6.30
N LEU A 153 -4.10 7.86 -5.76
CA LEU A 153 -5.42 7.84 -6.40
C LEU A 153 -6.37 8.73 -5.61
N VAL A 154 -7.08 9.59 -6.33
CA VAL A 154 -8.25 10.29 -5.80
C VAL A 154 -9.48 9.51 -6.23
N LEU A 155 -10.18 8.94 -5.25
CA LEU A 155 -11.35 8.10 -5.46
C LEU A 155 -12.59 8.84 -4.98
N GLU A 156 -13.68 8.75 -5.73
CA GLU A 156 -15.01 9.22 -5.33
C GLU A 156 -15.93 8.02 -5.17
N PHE A 157 -16.65 7.97 -4.06
CA PHE A 157 -17.62 6.91 -3.78
C PHE A 157 -18.80 6.96 -4.77
N LYS A 158 -19.22 5.79 -5.29
CA LYS A 158 -20.35 5.64 -6.20
C LYS A 158 -21.66 5.45 -5.44
N GLY A 159 -22.69 6.16 -5.89
CA GLY A 159 -24.03 6.12 -5.30
C GLY A 159 -24.09 6.85 -3.95
N ASN A 160 -25.31 7.03 -3.43
CA ASN A 160 -25.47 7.41 -2.03
C ASN A 160 -25.16 6.19 -1.16
N ILE A 161 -23.87 5.93 -0.97
CA ILE A 161 -23.35 5.13 0.16
C ILE A 161 -23.88 5.69 1.50
N PHE A 162 -24.41 6.92 1.48
CA PHE A 162 -24.92 7.65 2.63
C PHE A 162 -26.47 7.70 2.72
N SER A 163 -27.23 7.13 1.79
CA SER A 163 -28.72 7.19 1.82
C SER A 163 -29.32 6.02 2.61
N LYS A 164 -29.24 6.08 3.94
CA LYS A 164 -30.13 5.30 4.81
C LYS A 164 -30.97 6.14 5.78
N HIS A 165 -30.67 7.43 5.98
CA HIS A 165 -31.46 8.27 6.90
C HIS A 165 -32.77 8.86 6.33
N GLU A 166 -33.05 8.73 5.04
CA GLU A 166 -34.24 9.36 4.43
C GLU A 166 -35.53 8.51 4.42
N LYS A 167 -35.56 7.30 5.01
CA LYS A 167 -36.75 6.42 4.91
C LYS A 167 -37.60 6.20 6.15
N GLU A 168 -37.29 6.79 7.31
CA GLU A 168 -38.10 6.56 8.52
C GLU A 168 -39.00 7.72 8.97
N ASN A 169 -39.03 8.84 8.26
CA ASN A 169 -39.88 9.99 8.66
C ASN A 169 -41.08 10.29 7.76
N ASN A 170 -41.42 9.44 6.79
CA ASN A 170 -42.54 9.72 5.87
C ASN A 170 -43.73 8.75 5.92
N ASP A 171 -43.76 7.77 6.83
CA ASP A 171 -44.90 6.85 6.98
C ASP A 171 -45.59 6.97 8.35
N ILE A 172 -45.96 8.20 8.74
CA ILE A 172 -47.01 8.42 9.75
C ILE A 172 -47.90 9.56 9.27
N GLU A 173 -48.92 9.21 8.47
CA GLU A 173 -50.27 9.79 8.45
C GLU A 173 -50.96 9.41 7.12
N VAL A 174 -51.70 8.31 7.08
CA VAL A 174 -53.11 8.31 6.63
C VAL A 174 -53.84 7.16 7.34
N SER A 175 -54.87 7.55 8.06
CA SER A 175 -55.78 6.75 8.86
C SER A 175 -56.75 5.88 8.06
N ASP A 176 -57.11 4.75 8.68
CA ASP A 176 -58.43 4.11 8.75
C ASP A 176 -59.37 4.17 7.53
N ILE A 177 -59.50 3.05 6.82
CA ILE A 177 -60.82 2.55 6.37
C ILE A 177 -60.90 1.03 6.58
N GLN A 178 -61.73 0.62 7.54
CA GLN A 178 -62.22 -0.75 7.71
C GLN A 178 -63.08 -1.19 6.52
N LYS A 179 -62.97 -2.47 6.11
CA LYS A 179 -64.12 -3.33 5.72
C LYS A 179 -63.70 -4.79 5.46
N THR A 180 -64.02 -5.61 6.47
CA THR A 180 -64.65 -6.95 6.46
C THR A 180 -64.75 -7.79 5.16
N ASP A 181 -64.42 -9.07 5.37
CA ASP A 181 -65.01 -10.32 4.81
C ASP A 181 -64.78 -10.69 3.33
N SER A 182 -64.07 -11.80 3.09
CA SER A 182 -64.70 -13.07 2.70
C SER A 182 -63.71 -14.22 2.39
N LYS A 183 -64.10 -15.41 2.83
CA LYS A 183 -63.55 -16.75 2.53
C LYS A 183 -63.65 -17.11 1.04
N CYS A 184 -62.73 -17.98 0.56
CA CYS A 184 -63.00 -19.30 -0.04
C CYS A 184 -61.76 -19.82 -0.81
N ILE A 185 -61.17 -20.97 -0.43
CA ILE A 185 -61.39 -22.38 -0.88
C ILE A 185 -60.29 -22.84 -1.85
N ASP A 186 -59.72 -24.01 -1.51
CA ASP A 186 -58.72 -24.82 -2.19
C ASP A 186 -59.07 -25.25 -3.63
N SER A 187 -58.04 -25.54 -4.43
CA SER A 187 -58.02 -26.78 -5.23
C SER A 187 -56.59 -27.15 -5.66
N GLU A 188 -56.20 -28.38 -5.32
CA GLU A 188 -55.10 -29.16 -5.91
C GLU A 188 -55.42 -29.55 -7.37
N LEU A 189 -54.42 -29.70 -8.25
CA LEU A 189 -54.02 -31.00 -8.83
C LEU A 189 -52.92 -30.92 -9.92
N SER A 190 -52.01 -31.91 -9.86
CA SER A 190 -51.40 -32.69 -10.98
C SER A 190 -50.18 -32.18 -11.80
N THR A 191 -49.01 -32.72 -11.43
CA THR A 191 -48.10 -33.64 -12.19
C THR A 191 -47.84 -33.51 -13.72
N LEU A 192 -46.56 -33.17 -14.06
CA LEU A 192 -45.56 -33.84 -14.97
C LEU A 192 -45.87 -34.09 -16.49
N PRO A 193 -44.89 -34.37 -17.40
CA PRO A 193 -43.40 -34.28 -17.36
C PRO A 193 -42.67 -33.74 -18.64
N SER A 194 -41.36 -33.53 -18.49
CA SER A 194 -40.20 -33.77 -19.41
C SER A 194 -40.22 -33.40 -20.91
N SER A 195 -39.18 -32.68 -21.35
CA SER A 195 -38.52 -32.98 -22.64
C SER A 195 -37.03 -32.62 -22.64
N ASN A 196 -36.21 -33.62 -22.98
CA ASN A 196 -34.78 -33.60 -23.23
C ASN A 196 -34.39 -32.64 -24.37
N PHE A 197 -33.22 -32.01 -24.28
CA PHE A 197 -32.40 -31.71 -25.46
C PHE A 197 -30.91 -31.93 -25.16
N SER A 198 -30.37 -32.94 -25.82
CA SER A 198 -28.94 -33.29 -25.90
C SER A 198 -28.18 -32.34 -26.83
N TYR A 199 -26.93 -32.01 -26.49
CA TYR A 199 -25.94 -31.61 -27.50
C TYR A 199 -24.66 -32.43 -27.35
N ARG A 200 -24.18 -32.85 -28.51
CA ARG A 200 -23.11 -33.80 -28.82
C ARG A 200 -21.72 -33.30 -28.46
N GLU A 201 -20.90 -34.24 -28.02
CA GLU A 201 -19.44 -34.21 -28.09
C GLU A 201 -18.95 -34.31 -29.54
N ASN A 202 -17.84 -33.65 -29.85
CA ASN A 202 -16.99 -33.99 -30.98
C ASN A 202 -15.53 -33.99 -30.51
N GLU A 203 -14.99 -35.20 -30.35
CA GLU A 203 -13.57 -35.49 -30.38
C GLU A 203 -13.05 -35.39 -31.82
N ILE A 204 -11.87 -34.81 -32.02
CA ILE A 204 -11.00 -35.16 -33.15
C ILE A 204 -9.58 -35.31 -32.60
N SER A 205 -9.07 -36.53 -32.76
CA SER A 205 -7.68 -36.93 -32.60
C SER A 205 -6.97 -36.95 -33.96
N SER A 206 -5.69 -36.60 -33.99
CA SER A 206 -4.71 -37.22 -34.91
C SER A 206 -3.28 -36.92 -34.47
N THR A 207 -2.60 -37.99 -34.04
CA THR A 207 -1.17 -38.33 -34.18
C THR A 207 -0.71 -38.16 -35.64
N GLU A 208 0.56 -38.02 -36.07
CA GLU A 208 1.90 -38.27 -35.53
C GLU A 208 2.95 -37.75 -36.55
N SER A 209 4.21 -37.65 -36.10
CA SER A 209 5.46 -38.04 -36.80
C SER A 209 6.57 -36.99 -37.00
N ASN A 210 7.78 -37.50 -36.75
CA ASN A 210 9.09 -36.88 -36.61
C ASN A 210 9.77 -36.50 -37.93
N SER A 211 10.68 -35.51 -37.88
CA SER A 211 12.01 -35.65 -38.49
C SER A 211 13.02 -34.62 -37.97
N ASN A 212 14.23 -35.12 -37.69
CA ASN A 212 15.46 -34.38 -37.37
C ASN A 212 15.85 -33.36 -38.44
N ASP A 213 16.47 -32.23 -38.05
CA ASP A 213 17.79 -31.89 -38.62
C ASP A 213 18.60 -30.84 -37.84
N LYS A 214 19.92 -30.94 -38.01
CA LYS A 214 21.01 -30.28 -37.29
C LYS A 214 21.30 -28.84 -37.77
N GLN A 215 21.86 -28.06 -36.84
CA GLN A 215 22.86 -26.99 -37.00
C GLN A 215 22.57 -25.81 -37.96
N THR A 216 22.59 -24.58 -37.42
CA THR A 216 23.73 -23.64 -37.58
C THR A 216 23.53 -22.33 -36.82
N LYS A 217 24.67 -21.79 -36.39
CA LYS A 217 24.86 -20.49 -35.75
C LYS A 217 24.30 -19.36 -36.61
N ASN A 218 23.67 -18.35 -36.01
CA ASN A 218 23.92 -16.96 -36.37
C ASN A 218 23.49 -15.97 -35.29
N LYS A 219 24.48 -15.25 -34.77
CA LYS A 219 24.33 -13.97 -34.06
C LYS A 219 23.66 -12.97 -35.01
N ARG A 220 22.57 -12.34 -34.60
CA ARG A 220 22.19 -11.01 -35.10
C ARG A 220 21.69 -10.12 -33.98
N LYS A 221 22.59 -9.19 -33.65
CA LYS A 221 22.37 -7.82 -33.18
C LYS A 221 21.12 -7.24 -33.86
N PHE A 222 20.17 -6.71 -33.09
CA PHE A 222 19.19 -5.73 -33.59
C PHE A 222 19.32 -4.49 -32.73
N SER A 223 19.69 -3.38 -33.39
CA SER A 223 19.65 -2.03 -32.83
C SER A 223 18.21 -1.55 -32.81
N CYS A 224 17.86 -0.83 -31.75
CA CYS A 224 16.63 -0.04 -31.68
C CYS A 224 16.99 1.37 -32.11
N ASP A 225 16.43 1.81 -33.24
CA ASP A 225 16.19 3.22 -33.51
C ASP A 225 14.82 3.33 -34.22
N GLU A 226 14.04 4.29 -33.72
CA GLU A 226 12.93 5.01 -34.35
C GLU A 226 11.63 4.27 -34.72
N ALA A 227 10.57 4.57 -33.95
CA ALA A 227 9.25 4.93 -34.48
C ALA A 227 8.44 5.70 -33.40
N GLN A 228 8.60 7.02 -33.38
CA GLN A 228 7.56 7.96 -32.93
C GLN A 228 6.68 8.29 -34.14
N GLN A 229 5.36 8.04 -34.08
CA GLN A 229 4.30 9.00 -34.43
C GLN A 229 2.90 8.36 -34.50
N ASP A 230 1.95 9.18 -34.10
CA ASP A 230 0.53 9.25 -34.49
C ASP A 230 -0.50 8.27 -33.90
N THR A 231 -1.24 8.80 -32.91
CA THR A 231 -2.71 8.85 -32.98
C THR A 231 -3.24 10.15 -32.35
N LYS A 232 -3.45 11.16 -33.20
CA LYS A 232 -4.42 12.25 -33.03
C LYS A 232 -5.72 11.85 -33.75
N GLY A 233 -6.86 12.08 -33.13
CA GLY A 233 -8.20 12.06 -33.75
C GLY A 233 -9.26 11.71 -32.70
N ASN A 234 -10.42 12.36 -32.58
CA ASN A 234 -11.04 13.50 -33.25
C ASN A 234 -12.00 14.13 -32.22
N LEU A 235 -11.98 15.46 -32.07
CA LEU A 235 -13.06 16.20 -31.42
C LEU A 235 -14.03 16.66 -32.51
N GLU A 236 -15.25 16.13 -32.52
CA GLU A 236 -16.35 16.75 -33.26
C GLU A 236 -17.04 17.78 -32.36
N THR A 237 -16.98 19.03 -32.81
CA THR A 237 -17.69 20.17 -32.24
C THR A 237 -19.12 20.23 -32.80
N THR A 238 -20.12 20.13 -31.94
CA THR A 238 -21.47 20.61 -32.24
C THR A 238 -21.91 21.61 -31.18
N ASN A 239 -21.83 22.89 -31.53
CA ASN A 239 -22.49 23.98 -30.81
C ASN A 239 -24.00 23.91 -31.07
N LYS A 240 -24.79 23.79 -29.99
CA LYS A 240 -26.19 24.26 -29.94
C LYS A 240 -26.57 24.69 -28.52
N ASN A 241 -26.64 26.00 -28.37
CA ASN A 241 -27.56 26.83 -27.60
C ASN A 241 -27.74 26.61 -26.08
N ASP A 242 -27.36 27.68 -25.37
CA ASP A 242 -27.75 28.06 -24.02
C ASP A 242 -29.28 28.12 -23.83
N ASN A 243 -29.78 27.38 -22.83
CA ASN A 243 -30.52 27.90 -21.67
C ASN A 243 -31.23 26.75 -20.95
N ASP A 244 -31.20 26.84 -19.62
CA ASP A 244 -31.98 26.06 -18.65
C ASP A 244 -31.66 24.57 -18.51
N ASN A 245 -30.77 24.24 -17.56
CA ASN A 245 -31.23 23.69 -16.28
C ASN A 245 -30.07 23.50 -15.30
N GLN A 246 -30.30 24.01 -14.08
CA GLN A 246 -29.58 23.81 -12.82
C GLN A 246 -28.56 22.66 -12.82
N ILE A 247 -27.28 23.01 -12.72
CA ILE A 247 -26.22 22.08 -12.29
C ILE A 247 -26.50 21.76 -10.83
N SER A 248 -27.18 20.64 -10.57
CA SER A 248 -27.19 20.01 -9.26
C SER A 248 -25.76 19.48 -9.00
N SER A 249 -24.98 20.21 -8.21
CA SER A 249 -23.66 19.80 -7.76
C SER A 249 -23.77 18.63 -6.77
N SER A 250 -23.86 17.38 -7.26
CA SER A 250 -23.64 16.23 -6.38
C SER A 250 -22.13 16.05 -6.19
N SER A 251 -21.53 16.82 -5.28
CA SER A 251 -20.12 16.64 -4.88
C SER A 251 -19.99 15.35 -4.07
N GLY A 252 -19.74 14.22 -4.74
CA GLY A 252 -19.56 12.93 -4.09
C GLY A 252 -18.39 12.93 -3.09
N ALA A 253 -18.51 12.13 -2.04
CA ALA A 253 -17.47 11.94 -1.03
C ALA A 253 -16.20 11.40 -1.65
N LYS A 254 -15.06 12.06 -1.38
CA LYS A 254 -13.76 11.73 -1.95
C LYS A 254 -12.78 11.26 -0.89
N ILE A 255 -11.97 10.28 -1.25
CA ILE A 255 -10.88 9.73 -0.46
C ILE A 255 -9.61 9.68 -1.30
N ILE A 256 -8.49 10.06 -0.69
CA ILE A 256 -7.17 10.05 -1.30
C ILE A 256 -6.41 8.85 -0.75
N ILE A 257 -5.93 8.01 -1.65
CA ILE A 257 -5.16 6.81 -1.32
C ILE A 257 -3.75 7.00 -1.86
N ALA A 258 -2.76 7.09 -0.98
CA ALA A 258 -1.37 7.10 -1.36
C ALA A 258 -0.75 5.71 -1.13
N ASN A 259 0.09 5.26 -2.06
CA ASN A 259 0.84 4.02 -1.94
C ASN A 259 2.30 4.26 -2.29
N THR A 260 3.23 3.74 -1.49
CA THR A 260 4.67 3.86 -1.73
C THR A 260 5.44 2.62 -1.30
N HIS A 261 6.68 2.52 -1.80
CA HIS A 261 7.71 1.65 -1.25
C HIS A 261 8.98 2.50 -1.06
N LEU A 262 9.29 2.85 0.19
CA LEU A 262 10.41 3.73 0.54
C LEU A 262 11.76 3.02 0.46
N PHE A 263 12.84 3.75 0.66
CA PHE A 263 14.20 3.23 0.56
C PHE A 263 14.52 2.16 1.64
N TRP A 264 15.14 1.07 1.20
CA TRP A 264 15.22 -0.19 1.95
C TRP A 264 16.42 -0.30 2.90
N LYS A 265 17.50 0.47 2.70
CA LYS A 265 18.69 0.30 3.54
C LYS A 265 18.35 0.64 5.00
N PRO A 266 18.75 -0.17 5.99
CA PRO A 266 18.41 0.07 7.39
C PRO A 266 18.79 1.49 7.84
N GLU A 267 19.98 1.96 7.47
CA GLU A 267 20.54 3.27 7.85
C GLU A 267 19.97 4.43 7.02
N GLY A 268 19.10 4.15 6.05
CA GLY A 268 18.57 5.14 5.10
C GLY A 268 17.40 5.99 5.61
N SER A 269 17.30 6.28 6.92
CA SER A 269 16.16 7.03 7.48
C SER A 269 16.09 8.45 6.93
N PHE A 270 17.24 9.07 6.64
CA PHE A 270 17.31 10.37 5.97
C PHE A 270 16.62 10.36 4.60
N GLU A 271 16.93 9.38 3.74
CA GLU A 271 16.30 9.24 2.44
C GLU A 271 14.81 8.92 2.56
N ARG A 272 14.43 8.05 3.51
CA ARG A 272 13.02 7.75 3.77
C ARG A 272 12.23 9.01 4.18
N LEU A 273 12.82 9.87 5.02
CA LEU A 273 12.21 11.15 5.40
C LEU A 273 12.01 12.06 4.18
N LEU A 274 13.04 12.25 3.36
CA LEU A 274 12.92 13.08 2.14
C LEU A 274 11.87 12.52 1.17
N GLN A 275 11.85 11.21 0.97
CA GLN A 275 10.87 10.54 0.12
C GLN A 275 9.45 10.70 0.66
N MET A 276 9.25 10.58 1.97
CA MET A 276 7.95 10.80 2.59
C MET A 276 7.50 12.27 2.45
N ILE A 277 8.40 13.24 2.62
CA ILE A 277 8.10 14.67 2.39
C ILE A 277 7.59 14.91 0.96
N LEU A 278 8.23 14.31 -0.05
CA LEU A 278 7.78 14.44 -1.44
C LEU A 278 6.37 13.86 -1.64
N LEU A 279 6.09 12.68 -1.08
CA LEU A 279 4.77 12.05 -1.15
C LEU A 279 3.69 12.88 -0.43
N LEU A 280 3.98 13.35 0.79
CA LEU A 280 3.06 14.17 1.58
C LEU A 280 2.77 15.52 0.92
N ASN A 281 3.75 16.11 0.23
CA ASN A 281 3.53 17.32 -0.56
C ASN A 281 2.52 17.10 -1.69
N GLU A 282 2.62 16.00 -2.44
CA GLU A 282 1.64 15.67 -3.47
C GLU A 282 0.26 15.32 -2.87
N CYS A 283 0.23 14.65 -1.71
CA CYS A 283 -1.02 14.42 -0.98
C CYS A 283 -1.68 15.74 -0.56
N LYS A 284 -0.90 16.69 -0.03
CA LYS A 284 -1.37 18.03 0.36
C LYS A 284 -1.94 18.80 -0.83
N LYS A 285 -1.25 18.77 -1.98
CA LYS A 285 -1.75 19.36 -3.24
C LYS A 285 -3.06 18.71 -3.69
N ALA A 286 -3.17 17.39 -3.62
CA ALA A 286 -4.40 16.67 -3.96
C ALA A 286 -5.56 17.03 -3.02
N ILE A 287 -5.32 17.13 -1.71
CA ILE A 287 -6.30 17.61 -0.71
C ILE A 287 -6.76 19.02 -1.09
N SER A 288 -5.83 19.97 -1.29
CA SER A 288 -6.18 21.35 -1.63
C SER A 288 -6.94 21.48 -2.96
N LYS A 289 -6.66 20.61 -3.94
CA LYS A 289 -7.30 20.61 -5.25
C LYS A 289 -8.74 20.10 -5.21
N HIS A 290 -9.02 19.04 -4.45
CA HIS A 290 -10.30 18.33 -4.51
C HIS A 290 -11.26 18.69 -3.37
N SER A 291 -10.78 18.73 -2.13
CA SER A 291 -11.53 19.26 -0.99
C SER A 291 -10.60 19.32 0.23
N PRO A 292 -10.56 20.45 0.96
CA PRO A 292 -9.79 20.57 2.20
C PRO A 292 -10.22 19.55 3.26
N HIS A 293 -11.37 18.90 3.08
CA HIS A 293 -11.95 17.88 3.95
C HIS A 293 -11.82 16.46 3.40
N CYS A 294 -11.07 16.24 2.31
CA CYS A 294 -10.78 14.88 1.82
C CYS A 294 -10.09 14.04 2.90
N GLN A 295 -10.53 12.80 3.02
CA GLN A 295 -9.87 11.81 3.84
C GLN A 295 -8.60 11.31 3.11
N LEU A 296 -7.52 11.06 3.87
CA LEU A 296 -6.25 10.56 3.33
C LEU A 296 -5.88 9.25 4.02
N VAL A 297 -5.54 8.25 3.21
CA VAL A 297 -4.99 6.97 3.66
C VAL A 297 -3.62 6.77 3.01
N LEU A 298 -2.59 6.60 3.83
CA LEU A 298 -1.26 6.20 3.39
C LEU A 298 -1.11 4.69 3.54
N CYS A 299 -0.70 4.02 2.48
CA CYS A 299 -0.33 2.62 2.50
C CYS A 299 1.09 2.47 1.98
N GLY A 300 1.76 1.41 2.38
CA GLY A 300 3.05 1.08 1.79
C GLY A 300 3.90 0.17 2.63
N ASP A 301 5.00 -0.23 2.01
CA ASP A 301 6.20 -0.70 2.69
C ASP A 301 7.09 0.53 2.93
N PHE A 302 7.12 0.99 4.17
CA PHE A 302 7.86 2.19 4.53
C PHE A 302 9.33 1.89 4.84
N ASN A 303 9.73 0.62 4.94
CA ASN A 303 11.07 0.23 5.41
C ASN A 303 11.46 0.96 6.71
N THR A 304 10.46 1.25 7.56
CA THR A 304 10.57 2.01 8.80
C THR A 304 9.93 1.16 9.89
N THR A 305 10.65 0.87 10.98
CA THR A 305 10.07 0.21 12.16
C THR A 305 9.39 1.22 13.09
N PRO A 306 8.53 0.78 14.02
CA PRO A 306 7.80 1.73 14.89
C PRO A 306 8.69 2.55 15.85
N ASP A 307 9.94 2.13 16.07
CA ASP A 307 10.98 2.85 16.82
C ASP A 307 11.83 3.81 15.97
N ASP A 308 11.59 3.89 14.65
CA ASP A 308 12.30 4.81 13.74
C ASP A 308 11.71 6.24 13.82
N ALA A 309 12.59 7.24 13.73
CA ALA A 309 12.24 8.66 13.78
C ALA A 309 11.13 9.07 12.78
N LEU A 310 11.11 8.48 11.58
CA LEU A 310 10.07 8.75 10.59
C LEU A 310 8.69 8.29 11.06
N TYR A 311 8.60 7.14 11.73
CA TYR A 311 7.33 6.67 12.29
C TYR A 311 6.83 7.63 13.38
N SER A 312 7.73 8.11 14.24
CA SER A 312 7.41 9.14 15.23
C SER A 312 6.90 10.43 14.57
N LEU A 313 7.54 10.91 13.51
CA LEU A 313 7.12 12.10 12.74
C LEU A 313 5.73 11.98 12.15
N LEU A 314 5.35 10.79 11.69
CA LEU A 314 4.03 10.54 11.13
C LEU A 314 2.96 10.40 12.20
N THR A 315 3.25 9.72 13.31
CA THR A 315 2.21 9.24 14.23
C THR A 315 2.05 10.06 15.51
N LYS A 316 3.06 10.81 15.93
CA LYS A 316 2.95 11.65 17.13
C LYS A 316 2.14 12.92 16.84
N GLN A 317 1.32 13.32 17.80
CA GLN A 317 0.62 14.59 17.77
C GLN A 317 1.62 15.73 17.91
N LYS A 318 1.51 16.75 17.04
CA LYS A 318 2.41 17.89 17.03
C LYS A 318 1.84 19.04 17.89
N PRO A 319 2.68 19.88 18.54
CA PRO A 319 4.15 19.80 18.53
C PRO A 319 4.66 18.62 19.38
N PHE A 320 5.70 17.97 18.89
CA PHE A 320 6.45 16.98 19.68
C PHE A 320 7.95 17.16 19.39
N GLU A 321 8.78 16.82 20.35
CA GLU A 321 10.24 16.87 20.21
C GLU A 321 10.77 15.45 19.93
N LEU A 322 11.64 15.36 18.93
CA LEU A 322 12.41 14.15 18.67
C LEU A 322 13.52 14.03 19.72
N THR A 323 13.83 12.80 20.12
CA THR A 323 14.98 12.54 21.00
C THR A 323 16.29 12.74 20.25
N GLU A 324 17.41 12.87 20.97
CA GLU A 324 18.74 12.92 20.33
C GLU A 324 18.98 11.69 19.45
N ASN A 325 18.60 10.50 19.92
CA ASN A 325 18.69 9.26 19.16
C ASN A 325 17.83 9.28 17.89
N ASP A 326 16.63 9.88 17.93
CA ASP A 326 15.80 10.02 16.73
C ASP A 326 16.45 10.97 15.70
N ILE A 327 17.09 12.04 16.17
CA ILE A 327 17.80 12.99 15.30
C ILE A 327 19.03 12.32 14.68
N GLU A 328 19.80 11.55 15.46
CA GLU A 328 20.94 10.77 15.00
C GLU A 328 20.56 9.78 13.89
N GLN A 329 19.42 9.07 14.03
CA GLN A 329 18.90 8.19 12.98
C GLN A 329 18.67 8.92 11.66
N LEU A 330 18.31 10.21 11.70
CA LEU A 330 18.02 11.02 10.53
C LEU A 330 19.26 11.62 9.88
N LEU A 331 20.47 11.42 10.42
CA LEU A 331 21.68 11.93 9.80
C LEU A 331 21.98 11.19 8.48
N PRO A 332 22.46 11.89 7.43
CA PRO A 332 22.74 11.25 6.15
C PRO A 332 23.98 10.34 6.23
N CYS A 333 23.80 9.03 6.10
CA CYS A 333 24.95 8.11 6.01
C CYS A 333 25.76 8.34 4.72
N SER A 334 27.09 8.18 4.80
CA SER A 334 27.95 8.00 3.63
C SER A 334 27.84 6.54 3.18
N TYR A 335 27.41 6.30 1.94
CA TYR A 335 27.46 4.97 1.34
C TYR A 335 28.87 4.71 0.82
N GLU A 336 29.85 4.66 1.71
CA GLU A 336 31.12 4.03 1.39
C GLU A 336 30.91 2.52 1.51
N ASP A 337 31.29 1.78 0.47
CA ASP A 337 31.14 0.33 0.41
C ASP A 337 31.71 -0.30 1.69
N GLU A 338 30.96 -1.22 2.33
CA GLU A 338 31.32 -1.95 3.57
C GLU A 338 32.63 -2.77 3.50
N LYS A 339 33.52 -2.51 2.55
CA LYS A 339 34.76 -3.27 2.32
C LYS A 339 35.92 -2.89 3.24
N ASP A 340 35.87 -1.76 3.94
CA ASP A 340 37.07 -1.25 4.62
C ASP A 340 37.06 -1.39 6.16
N PHE A 341 36.00 -1.92 6.78
CA PHE A 341 35.96 -2.14 8.24
C PHE A 341 36.51 -3.51 8.70
N VAL A 342 36.91 -4.39 7.78
CA VAL A 342 37.55 -5.67 8.12
C VAL A 342 39.06 -5.52 8.01
N ASN A 343 39.71 -4.83 8.95
CA ASN A 343 41.17 -4.98 9.17
C ASN A 343 41.71 -4.40 10.50
N ILE A 344 40.88 -4.11 11.51
CA ILE A 344 41.39 -3.55 12.78
C ILE A 344 41.86 -4.64 13.76
N GLU A 345 41.55 -5.92 13.56
CA GLU A 345 41.94 -6.98 14.52
C GLU A 345 43.33 -7.60 14.31
N ASN A 346 44.10 -7.21 13.28
CA ASN A 346 45.39 -7.85 12.98
C ASN A 346 46.63 -7.04 13.37
N ASP A 347 46.50 -5.87 14.02
CA ASP A 347 47.66 -5.01 14.33
C ASP A 347 47.84 -4.72 15.82
N ILE A 348 47.69 -5.74 16.67
CA ILE A 348 48.27 -5.71 18.02
C ILE A 348 49.71 -6.22 17.90
N GLY A 349 50.55 -5.41 17.25
CA GLY A 349 51.99 -5.53 17.25
C GLY A 349 52.58 -5.09 18.58
N ASP A 350 53.58 -5.83 19.04
CA ASP A 350 54.34 -5.65 20.27
C ASP A 350 54.79 -4.19 20.49
N GLY A 351 54.55 -3.68 21.70
CA GLY A 351 54.77 -2.30 22.05
C GLY A 351 56.25 -1.94 22.14
N SER A 352 56.75 -1.12 21.21
CA SER A 352 57.96 -0.33 21.44
C SER A 352 58.20 0.81 20.44
N GLU A 353 57.20 1.63 20.08
CA GLU A 353 57.48 2.93 19.43
C GLU A 353 56.55 4.01 20.00
N SER A 354 57.12 5.11 20.46
CA SER A 354 56.36 6.32 20.83
C SER A 354 55.76 6.92 19.55
N PRO A 355 54.46 7.32 19.51
CA PRO A 355 53.86 7.86 18.30
C PRO A 355 54.63 9.10 17.85
N ASP A 356 55.07 9.11 16.60
CA ASP A 356 55.73 10.27 15.99
C ASP A 356 54.77 11.48 16.06
N VAL A 357 55.28 12.65 16.47
CA VAL A 357 54.51 13.91 16.64
C VAL A 357 53.82 14.38 15.35
N LEU A 358 54.16 13.78 14.20
CA LEU A 358 53.51 14.00 12.91
C LEU A 358 52.11 13.37 12.82
N ASP A 359 51.81 12.35 13.61
CA ASP A 359 50.55 11.59 13.58
C ASP A 359 49.41 12.33 14.33
N ILE A 360 49.73 12.97 15.47
CA ILE A 360 48.72 13.66 16.32
C ILE A 360 48.07 14.84 15.59
N LYS A 361 48.84 15.62 14.81
CA LYS A 361 48.30 16.81 14.11
C LYS A 361 47.43 16.46 12.91
N GLU A 362 47.74 15.34 12.25
CA GLU A 362 46.95 14.82 11.14
C GLU A 362 45.63 14.26 11.68
N PHE A 363 45.69 13.47 12.76
CA PHE A 363 44.52 13.00 13.48
C PHE A 363 43.63 14.13 14.01
N GLU A 364 44.21 15.18 14.62
CA GLU A 364 43.47 16.36 15.08
C GLU A 364 42.74 17.08 13.93
N LYS A 365 43.35 17.10 12.73
CA LYS A 365 42.75 17.70 11.53
C LYS A 365 41.60 16.84 11.00
N GLU A 366 41.78 15.53 10.90
CA GLU A 366 40.72 14.59 10.50
C GLU A 366 39.52 14.66 11.44
N GLN A 367 39.76 14.71 12.75
CA GLN A 367 38.71 14.87 13.75
C GLN A 367 37.95 16.20 13.58
N GLN A 368 38.65 17.30 13.30
CA GLN A 368 38.01 18.59 13.05
C GLN A 368 37.15 18.59 11.77
N GLU A 369 37.61 17.90 10.72
CA GLU A 369 36.86 17.73 9.47
C GLU A 369 35.61 16.87 9.70
N ALA A 370 35.71 15.76 10.43
CA ALA A 370 34.59 14.91 10.80
C ALA A 370 33.55 15.66 11.65
N ASP A 371 33.99 16.40 12.67
CA ASP A 371 33.12 17.22 13.53
C ASP A 371 32.40 18.31 12.71
N ALA A 372 33.08 18.89 11.71
CA ALA A 372 32.49 19.90 10.82
C ALA A 372 31.40 19.29 9.92
N ILE A 373 31.64 18.10 9.36
CA ILE A 373 30.65 17.35 8.57
C ILE A 373 29.43 17.02 9.42
N TYR A 374 29.64 16.46 10.61
CA TYR A 374 28.56 16.12 11.54
C TYR A 374 27.71 17.34 11.89
N LYS A 375 28.33 18.48 12.25
CA LYS A 375 27.59 19.72 12.54
C LYS A 375 26.80 20.23 11.35
N ASN A 376 27.35 20.11 10.14
CA ASN A 376 26.65 20.52 8.91
C ASN A 376 25.43 19.63 8.65
N ASP A 377 25.58 18.31 8.77
CA ASP A 377 24.48 17.36 8.59
C ASP A 377 23.40 17.52 9.68
N LEU A 378 23.79 17.76 10.93
CA LEU A 378 22.85 18.06 12.01
C LEU A 378 22.04 19.32 11.72
N ASN A 379 22.67 20.42 11.30
CA ASN A 379 21.98 21.65 10.90
C ASN A 379 21.03 21.40 9.72
N ARG A 380 21.45 20.58 8.75
CA ARG A 380 20.61 20.20 7.60
C ARG A 380 19.36 19.43 8.04
N VAL A 381 19.51 18.42 8.90
CA VAL A 381 18.39 17.65 9.45
C VAL A 381 17.45 18.55 10.25
N GLN A 382 17.98 19.42 11.11
CA GLN A 382 17.17 20.38 11.86
C GLN A 382 16.35 21.31 10.96
N ASN A 383 16.95 21.82 9.88
CA ASN A 383 16.22 22.63 8.89
C ASN A 383 15.09 21.84 8.21
N ILE A 384 15.35 20.58 7.83
CA ILE A 384 14.33 19.70 7.23
C ILE A 384 13.20 19.42 8.21
N LEU A 385 13.51 19.15 9.48
CA LEU A 385 12.52 18.93 10.54
C LEU A 385 11.67 20.18 10.80
N GLN A 386 12.29 21.37 10.78
CA GLN A 386 11.57 22.63 10.87
C GLN A 386 10.61 22.82 9.70
N MET A 387 11.05 22.56 8.47
CA MET A 387 10.20 22.59 7.28
C MET A 387 9.05 21.56 7.39
N PHE A 388 9.36 20.34 7.80
CA PHE A 388 8.37 19.27 7.99
C PHE A 388 7.28 19.69 8.97
N ASN A 389 7.67 20.23 10.14
CA ASN A 389 6.73 20.69 11.15
C ASN A 389 5.90 21.89 10.68
N ASN A 390 6.47 22.80 9.90
CA ASN A 390 5.74 23.92 9.32
C ASN A 390 4.72 23.44 8.27
N ASP A 391 5.12 22.54 7.38
CA ASP A 391 4.30 22.12 6.23
C ASP A 391 3.26 21.06 6.57
N PHE A 392 3.58 20.18 7.53
CA PHE A 392 2.79 19.01 7.92
C PHE A 392 2.44 19.00 9.42
N GLY A 393 2.53 20.15 10.09
CA GLY A 393 2.20 20.32 11.51
C GLY A 393 0.80 19.85 11.90
N SER A 394 -0.16 19.96 10.98
CA SER A 394 -1.55 19.50 11.18
C SER A 394 -1.77 18.04 10.77
N MET A 395 -0.77 17.38 10.19
CA MET A 395 -0.87 16.00 9.74
C MET A 395 -0.32 15.05 10.81
N THR A 396 -1.22 14.37 11.51
CA THR A 396 -0.90 13.24 12.38
C THR A 396 -1.63 12.02 11.86
N PHE A 397 -0.91 10.92 11.67
CA PHE A 397 -1.43 9.69 11.12
C PHE A 397 -1.66 8.66 12.23
N LYS A 398 -2.71 7.85 12.08
CA LYS A 398 -2.98 6.70 12.94
C LYS A 398 -2.77 5.43 12.13
N SER A 399 -1.85 4.58 12.55
CA SER A 399 -1.74 3.24 12.00
C SER A 399 -2.94 2.40 12.40
N LEU A 400 -3.57 1.75 11.42
CA LEU A 400 -4.69 0.85 11.67
C LEU A 400 -4.24 -0.41 12.41
N TYR A 401 -2.95 -0.75 12.39
CA TYR A 401 -2.39 -1.85 13.17
C TYR A 401 -1.70 -1.38 14.47
N GLY A 402 -1.70 -0.07 14.78
CA GLY A 402 -0.99 0.53 15.92
C GLY A 402 -1.36 0.04 17.32
N ALA A 403 -2.46 -0.69 17.47
CA ALA A 403 -2.88 -1.35 18.71
C ALA A 403 -3.17 -2.85 18.45
N TYR A 404 -2.31 -3.51 17.67
CA TYR A 404 -2.39 -4.94 17.37
C TYR A 404 -2.04 -5.82 18.58
N SER A 405 -1.17 -5.38 19.48
CA SER A 405 -0.84 -6.13 20.71
C SER A 405 -2.06 -6.38 21.61
N ASP A 406 -3.06 -5.50 21.54
CA ASP A 406 -4.31 -5.64 22.30
C ASP A 406 -5.20 -6.75 21.71
N VAL A 407 -5.04 -7.01 20.41
CA VAL A 407 -5.76 -8.03 19.65
C VAL A 407 -5.07 -9.39 19.76
N ASP A 408 -3.75 -9.42 19.65
CA ASP A 408 -2.92 -10.61 19.82
C ASP A 408 -1.75 -10.31 20.77
N PRO A 409 -1.87 -10.67 22.06
CA PRO A 409 -0.84 -10.43 23.06
C PRO A 409 0.51 -11.09 22.76
N SER A 410 0.58 -12.09 21.86
CA SER A 410 1.86 -12.64 21.42
C SER A 410 2.73 -11.61 20.67
N HIS A 411 2.12 -10.51 20.22
CA HIS A 411 2.81 -9.38 19.59
C HIS A 411 3.19 -8.25 20.57
N SER A 412 3.04 -8.45 21.89
CA SER A 412 3.35 -7.42 22.92
C SER A 412 4.83 -7.35 23.33
N SER A 413 5.62 -8.40 23.08
CA SER A 413 6.98 -8.54 23.60
C SER A 413 8.01 -7.89 22.67
N ASN A 414 8.19 -6.57 22.82
CA ASN A 414 9.25 -5.80 22.17
C ASN A 414 9.75 -4.68 23.08
N ASP A 415 11.08 -4.59 23.25
CA ASP A 415 11.71 -3.64 24.15
C ASP A 415 11.79 -2.21 23.58
N LYS A 416 11.60 -2.06 22.26
CA LYS A 416 11.77 -0.80 21.53
C LYS A 416 10.45 -0.10 21.19
N TRP A 417 9.38 -0.85 20.95
CA TRP A 417 8.05 -0.29 20.66
C TRP A 417 6.93 -1.18 21.19
N GLN A 418 5.72 -0.63 21.31
CA GLN A 418 4.51 -1.34 21.70
C GLN A 418 3.35 -1.01 20.77
N GLY A 419 2.27 -1.80 20.83
CA GLY A 419 1.06 -1.57 20.05
C GLY A 419 1.10 -2.21 18.67
N GLU A 420 2.04 -1.80 17.81
CA GLU A 420 2.19 -2.36 16.46
C GLU A 420 2.53 -3.86 16.47
N PRO A 421 2.24 -4.61 15.39
CA PRO A 421 2.72 -5.98 15.25
C PRO A 421 4.25 -6.05 15.45
N LEU A 422 4.75 -7.18 15.94
CA LEU A 422 6.19 -7.45 15.95
C LEU A 422 6.81 -7.55 14.55
N TYR A 423 6.01 -7.96 13.56
CA TYR A 423 6.49 -8.17 12.21
C TYR A 423 5.39 -8.04 11.17
N THR A 424 5.77 -7.52 10.01
CA THR A 424 5.01 -7.64 8.74
C THR A 424 5.89 -8.25 7.65
N ASN A 425 7.22 -8.13 7.76
CA ASN A 425 8.21 -8.95 7.07
C ASN A 425 8.73 -10.05 8.01
N TYR A 426 8.81 -11.30 7.53
CA TYR A 426 9.23 -12.43 8.36
C TYR A 426 10.26 -13.30 7.63
N THR A 427 11.53 -12.90 7.69
CA THR A 427 12.67 -13.66 7.13
C THR A 427 13.68 -14.02 8.23
N LYS A 428 14.98 -14.08 7.89
CA LYS A 428 16.03 -14.09 8.92
C LYS A 428 15.91 -12.85 9.81
N TRP A 429 15.67 -11.70 9.19
CA TRP A 429 15.24 -10.48 9.86
C TRP A 429 13.71 -10.45 9.97
N LYS A 430 13.19 -9.91 11.07
CA LYS A 430 11.75 -9.82 11.35
C LYS A 430 11.46 -8.45 11.91
N GLY A 431 10.45 -7.78 11.38
CA GLY A 431 10.08 -6.46 11.83
C GLY A 431 8.89 -5.91 11.05
N THR A 432 8.26 -4.89 11.62
CA THR A 432 7.11 -4.21 11.03
C THR A 432 7.60 -3.09 10.14
N LEU A 433 7.28 -3.20 8.86
CA LEU A 433 7.67 -2.26 7.81
C LEU A 433 6.47 -1.75 7.01
N ASP A 434 5.36 -2.50 7.05
CA ASP A 434 4.17 -2.25 6.25
C ASP A 434 3.10 -1.58 7.09
N TYR A 435 2.44 -0.57 6.53
CA TYR A 435 1.42 0.19 7.25
C TYR A 435 0.20 0.49 6.38
N ILE A 436 -0.94 0.60 7.05
CA ILE A 436 -2.13 1.30 6.56
C ILE A 436 -2.38 2.39 7.59
N MET A 437 -2.21 3.65 7.21
CA MET A 437 -2.35 4.80 8.11
C MET A 437 -3.42 5.75 7.62
N THR A 438 -4.31 6.18 8.51
CA THR A 438 -5.31 7.21 8.22
C THR A 438 -4.87 8.55 8.79
N LEU A 439 -5.13 9.63 8.07
CA LEU A 439 -4.91 10.98 8.59
C LEU A 439 -5.92 11.26 9.71
N ALA A 440 -5.44 11.49 10.93
CA ALA A 440 -6.28 11.91 12.05
C ALA A 440 -6.73 13.35 11.82
N ARG A 441 -8.04 13.53 11.66
CA ARG A 441 -8.68 14.84 11.58
C ARG A 441 -9.06 15.31 12.97
N THR A 442 -8.68 16.52 13.34
CA THR A 442 -9.20 17.24 14.51
C THR A 442 -10.39 18.14 14.14
N ASP A 443 -10.62 18.38 12.85
CA ASP A 443 -11.70 19.19 12.29
C ASP A 443 -12.90 18.34 11.82
N GLN A 444 -13.18 17.22 12.48
CA GLN A 444 -14.22 16.26 12.06
C GLN A 444 -15.58 16.95 11.81
N GLU A 445 -15.93 17.95 12.61
CA GLU A 445 -17.15 18.77 12.50
C GLU A 445 -17.30 19.52 11.18
N ASN A 446 -16.21 19.79 10.45
CA ASN A 446 -16.21 20.50 9.18
C ASN A 446 -16.09 19.57 7.97
N THR A 447 -15.98 18.27 8.19
CA THR A 447 -15.92 17.27 7.10
C THR A 447 -17.29 16.69 6.84
N SER A 448 -17.63 16.40 5.58
CA SER A 448 -18.90 15.72 5.24
C SER A 448 -18.92 14.27 5.73
N PHE A 449 -17.75 13.65 5.83
CA PHE A 449 -17.56 12.35 6.46
C PHE A 449 -16.14 12.21 7.00
N PHE A 450 -15.96 11.33 7.98
CA PHE A 450 -14.66 10.93 8.50
C PHE A 450 -14.48 9.42 8.53
N LEU A 451 -13.23 8.98 8.60
CA LEU A 451 -12.87 7.58 8.68
C LEU A 451 -12.76 7.15 10.14
N GLU A 452 -13.52 6.12 10.52
CA GLU A 452 -13.32 5.40 11.77
C GLU A 452 -12.89 3.97 11.48
N HIS A 453 -11.88 3.51 12.20
CA HIS A 453 -11.36 2.16 12.01
C HIS A 453 -12.23 1.14 12.76
N GLN A 454 -12.71 0.11 12.07
CA GLN A 454 -13.51 -0.94 12.67
C GLN A 454 -12.65 -2.18 12.96
N ASP A 455 -12.27 -2.90 11.90
CA ASP A 455 -11.73 -4.24 12.00
C ASP A 455 -10.45 -4.41 11.18
N ILE A 456 -9.56 -5.28 11.65
CA ILE A 456 -8.35 -5.68 10.92
C ILE A 456 -8.34 -7.19 10.70
N LEU A 457 -7.69 -7.64 9.63
CA LEU A 457 -7.38 -9.03 9.40
C LEU A 457 -6.19 -9.43 10.28
N SER A 458 -6.38 -10.43 11.13
CA SER A 458 -5.34 -10.96 12.01
C SER A 458 -4.10 -11.39 11.22
N LEU A 459 -2.92 -11.21 11.80
CA LEU A 459 -1.69 -11.80 11.29
C LEU A 459 -1.75 -13.34 11.43
N PRO A 460 -1.00 -14.08 10.60
CA PRO A 460 -0.86 -15.51 10.73
C PRO A 460 -0.22 -15.94 12.05
N PRO A 461 -0.64 -17.06 12.66
CA PRO A 461 0.09 -17.65 13.77
C PRO A 461 1.53 -18.02 13.37
N GLN A 462 2.49 -17.73 14.25
CA GLN A 462 3.93 -17.91 14.00
C GLN A 462 4.32 -19.29 13.44
N LYS A 463 3.69 -20.37 13.92
CA LYS A 463 3.94 -21.75 13.45
C LYS A 463 3.77 -21.95 11.94
N HIS A 464 3.02 -21.07 11.26
CA HIS A 464 2.81 -21.12 9.81
C HIS A 464 3.82 -20.27 9.02
N LEU A 465 4.58 -19.42 9.72
CA LEU A 465 5.61 -18.55 9.18
C LEU A 465 6.99 -19.22 9.22
N GLU A 466 7.23 -20.08 10.21
CA GLU A 466 8.50 -20.77 10.41
C GLU A 466 8.89 -21.70 9.23
N PRO A 467 10.19 -21.80 8.90
CA PRO A 467 11.33 -21.06 9.47
C PRO A 467 11.48 -19.61 8.95
N GLY A 468 10.66 -19.21 7.98
CA GLY A 468 10.68 -17.89 7.35
C GLY A 468 9.79 -17.85 6.10
N LEU A 469 9.58 -16.65 5.56
CA LEU A 469 8.83 -16.37 4.35
C LEU A 469 9.75 -15.96 3.17
N PRO A 470 9.41 -16.26 1.91
CA PRO A 470 8.24 -17.02 1.47
C PRO A 470 8.40 -18.51 1.74
N ASN A 471 7.28 -19.21 1.88
CA ASN A 471 7.23 -20.65 2.14
C ASN A 471 6.13 -21.34 1.32
N ASN A 472 5.72 -22.55 1.71
CA ASN A 472 4.71 -23.30 0.97
C ASN A 472 3.29 -22.72 1.13
N ASN A 473 3.05 -21.93 2.18
CA ASN A 473 1.77 -21.31 2.48
C ASN A 473 1.72 -19.87 1.95
N PHE A 474 2.81 -19.12 2.06
CA PHE A 474 2.90 -17.71 1.68
C PHE A 474 3.91 -17.49 0.57
N SER A 475 3.53 -16.65 -0.40
CA SER A 475 4.30 -16.43 -1.63
C SER A 475 5.01 -15.07 -1.69
N SER A 476 4.98 -14.30 -0.60
CA SER A 476 5.82 -13.13 -0.34
C SER A 476 6.58 -13.36 0.96
N ASP A 477 7.65 -12.61 1.18
CA ASP A 477 8.32 -12.48 2.48
C ASP A 477 7.62 -11.51 3.44
N HIS A 478 6.68 -10.73 2.93
CA HIS A 478 5.76 -9.90 3.70
C HIS A 478 4.40 -10.57 3.92
N ILE A 479 3.66 -10.07 4.90
CA ILE A 479 2.30 -10.46 5.26
C ILE A 479 1.35 -9.35 4.78
N SER A 480 0.30 -9.72 4.05
CA SER A 480 -0.72 -8.76 3.60
C SER A 480 -1.46 -8.17 4.81
N LEU A 481 -1.56 -6.84 4.88
CA LEU A 481 -2.40 -6.13 5.84
C LEU A 481 -3.75 -5.86 5.20
N LEU A 482 -4.84 -5.98 5.97
CA LEU A 482 -6.19 -5.71 5.48
C LEU A 482 -7.03 -5.14 6.62
N ALA A 483 -7.67 -4.00 6.38
CA ALA A 483 -8.55 -3.35 7.33
C ALA A 483 -9.93 -3.06 6.71
N GLU A 484 -10.97 -3.10 7.53
CA GLU A 484 -12.29 -2.57 7.25
C GLU A 484 -12.44 -1.22 7.96
N ILE A 485 -12.84 -0.21 7.18
CA ILE A 485 -12.93 1.19 7.62
C ILE A 485 -14.36 1.67 7.43
N ASN A 486 -14.89 2.30 8.48
CA ASN A 486 -16.20 2.93 8.49
C ASN A 486 -16.09 4.35 7.95
N CYS A 487 -17.03 4.71 7.08
CA CYS A 487 -17.28 6.09 6.69
C CYS A 487 -18.45 6.64 7.51
N ILE A 488 -18.14 7.51 8.47
CA ILE A 488 -19.16 8.14 9.31
C ILE A 488 -19.51 9.49 8.72
N ILE A 489 -20.80 9.67 8.42
CA ILE A 489 -21.35 10.94 7.94
C ILE A 489 -21.42 11.90 9.12
N ASN A 490 -21.08 13.15 8.87
CA ASN A 490 -21.28 14.20 9.85
C ASN A 490 -22.61 14.92 9.57
N ASP A 491 -23.65 14.54 10.30
CA ASP A 491 -25.00 15.13 10.17
C ASP A 491 -25.04 16.65 10.42
N ASN A 492 -24.04 17.20 11.12
CA ASN A 492 -23.93 18.64 11.39
C ASN A 492 -23.44 19.44 10.17
N PHE A 493 -22.86 18.77 9.15
CA PHE A 493 -22.39 19.44 7.94
C PHE A 493 -23.54 19.94 7.05
N GLU A 494 -24.69 19.25 7.04
CA GLU A 494 -25.87 19.73 6.29
C GLU A 494 -26.51 20.99 6.93
N LYS A 495 -26.38 21.16 8.25
CA LYS A 495 -26.93 22.31 8.97
C LYS A 495 -26.07 23.58 8.90
N SER A 496 -24.80 23.48 8.48
CA SER A 496 -23.89 24.64 8.34
C SER A 496 -23.88 25.25 6.94
N ILE A 497 -24.52 24.58 5.97
CA ILE A 497 -24.66 25.05 4.57
C ILE A 497 -26.05 25.67 4.31
N LEU A 498 -27.01 25.48 5.23
CA LEU A 498 -28.32 26.15 5.28
C LEU A 498 -28.25 27.36 6.24
#